data_AF-A0A1G2PD17-F1
#
_entry.id   AF-A0A1G2PD17-F1
#
_cell.length_a   1.000
_cell.length_b   1.000
_cell.length_c   1.000
_cell.angle_alpha   90.00
_cell.angle_beta   90.00
_cell.angle_gamma   90.00
#
_symmetry.space_group_name_H-M   'P 1'
#
loop_
_entity.id
_entity.type
_entity.pdbx_description
1 polymer ?
#
loop_
_entity_poly.entity_id
_entity_poly.type
_entity_poly.pdbx_seq_one_letter_code
_entity_poly.pdbx_strand_id
1 'polypeptide(L)'
;MKYEKLDIKKVEEDLGKLIIDLGLKEITVSWVKDFTYNFSAPDQKITDEYFGFLFSKLPKNISDKNMDRAVKVFNDVWNVFSQKIMGGISPQEKMLLVIDKEKKQETEDIKKGKKLTYDEELWKEHFEQARKGLDKYMDWAFKEVIPKFDKYVENGKLKEKTELIGVAGLFLEMCGQAGMFDFNRLPPMFISDFPEMFEKTVIGPRISKDKLISYLKTFLSFLEIFYGISFPKINKIWE
;
A
#
# COMPACT_ATOMS: atom_id res chain seq x y z
N MET A 1 8.66 -10.96 -4.39
CA MET A 1 7.26 -11.28 -4.73
C MET A 1 7.23 -12.07 -6.01
N LYS A 2 6.43 -13.13 -6.11
CA LYS A 2 6.21 -13.87 -7.36
C LYS A 2 5.03 -13.18 -8.06
N TYR A 3 5.25 -12.63 -9.26
CA TYR A 3 4.18 -12.03 -10.04
C TYR A 3 3.17 -13.11 -10.45
N GLU A 4 1.93 -13.02 -9.97
CA GLU A 4 0.85 -13.92 -10.36
C GLU A 4 0.09 -13.32 -11.53
N LYS A 5 0.14 -13.98 -12.69
CA LYS A 5 -0.60 -13.54 -13.87
C LYS A 5 -2.09 -13.82 -13.66
N LEU A 6 -2.89 -12.77 -13.68
CA LEU A 6 -4.35 -12.85 -13.61
C LEU A 6 -4.92 -13.33 -14.96
N ASP A 7 -5.94 -14.18 -14.90
CA ASP A 7 -6.71 -14.62 -16.07
C ASP A 7 -7.88 -13.67 -16.31
N ILE A 8 -7.90 -13.01 -17.47
CA ILE A 8 -8.95 -12.05 -17.84
C ILE A 8 -10.35 -12.66 -17.80
N LYS A 9 -10.53 -13.93 -18.19
CA LYS A 9 -11.84 -14.58 -18.16
C LYS A 9 -12.33 -14.76 -16.73
N LYS A 10 -11.42 -15.15 -15.83
CA LYS A 10 -11.73 -15.28 -14.41
C LYS A 10 -12.10 -13.95 -13.77
N VAL A 11 -11.38 -12.88 -14.12
CA VAL A 11 -11.71 -11.53 -13.64
C VAL A 11 -13.08 -11.07 -14.15
N GLU A 12 -13.43 -11.36 -15.40
CA GLU A 12 -14.76 -11.09 -15.94
C GLU A 12 -15.87 -11.86 -15.22
N GLU A 13 -15.65 -13.14 -14.92
CA GLU A 13 -16.57 -13.96 -14.14
C GLU A 13 -16.76 -13.43 -12.71
N ASP A 14 -15.67 -13.08 -12.04
CA ASP A 14 -15.69 -12.56 -10.68
C ASP A 14 -16.37 -11.18 -10.61
N LEU A 15 -16.14 -10.33 -11.61
CA LEU A 15 -16.86 -9.06 -11.80
C LEU A 15 -18.36 -9.28 -12.06
N GLY A 16 -18.70 -10.22 -12.95
CA GLY A 16 -20.10 -10.57 -13.23
C GLY A 16 -20.84 -11.04 -11.99
N LYS A 17 -20.21 -11.92 -11.19
CA LYS A 17 -20.76 -12.36 -9.90
C LYS A 17 -20.91 -11.20 -8.92
N LEU A 18 -19.92 -10.31 -8.81
CA LEU A 18 -20.00 -9.13 -7.94
C LEU A 18 -21.20 -8.24 -8.31
N ILE A 19 -21.38 -7.96 -9.60
CA ILE A 19 -22.49 -7.14 -10.12
C ILE A 19 -23.85 -7.75 -9.74
N ILE A 20 -24.00 -9.07 -9.91
CA ILE A 20 -25.23 -9.80 -9.58
C ILE A 20 -25.47 -9.80 -8.07
N ASP A 21 -24.47 -10.22 -7.29
CA ASP A 21 -24.59 -10.39 -5.84
C ASP A 21 -24.88 -9.07 -5.11
N LEU A 22 -24.37 -7.95 -5.64
CA LEU A 22 -24.61 -6.61 -5.08
C LEU A 22 -25.78 -5.87 -5.74
N GLY A 23 -26.43 -6.47 -6.74
CA GLY A 23 -27.59 -5.88 -7.41
C GLY A 23 -27.29 -4.57 -8.15
N LEU A 24 -26.12 -4.45 -8.79
CA LEU A 24 -25.67 -3.24 -9.50
C LEU A 24 -26.37 -3.07 -10.86
N LYS A 25 -27.62 -2.59 -10.86
CA LYS A 25 -28.49 -2.57 -12.05
C LYS A 25 -27.97 -1.74 -13.23
N GLU A 26 -27.15 -0.72 -12.99
CA GLU A 26 -26.61 0.18 -14.02
C GLU A 26 -25.23 -0.24 -14.54
N ILE A 27 -24.64 -1.31 -13.97
CA ILE A 27 -23.29 -1.75 -14.30
C ILE A 27 -23.35 -3.10 -14.98
N THR A 28 -22.64 -3.22 -16.10
CA THR A 28 -22.38 -4.49 -16.78
C THR A 28 -20.88 -4.68 -16.95
N VAL A 29 -20.43 -5.91 -17.18
CA VAL A 29 -19.01 -6.18 -17.49
C VAL A 29 -18.55 -5.38 -18.71
N SER A 30 -19.40 -5.26 -19.75
CA SER A 30 -19.09 -4.45 -20.94
C SER A 30 -18.94 -2.97 -20.60
N TRP A 31 -19.85 -2.42 -19.79
CA TRP A 31 -19.76 -1.03 -19.36
C TRP A 31 -18.48 -0.77 -18.56
N VAL A 32 -18.08 -1.69 -17.66
CA VAL A 32 -16.83 -1.55 -16.90
C VAL A 32 -15.63 -1.58 -17.85
N LYS A 33 -15.59 -2.50 -18.81
CA LYS A 33 -14.53 -2.52 -19.84
C LYS A 33 -14.43 -1.21 -20.60
N ASP A 34 -15.56 -0.67 -21.06
CA ASP A 34 -15.59 0.60 -21.79
C ASP A 34 -15.17 1.77 -20.89
N PHE A 35 -15.59 1.78 -19.63
CA PHE A 35 -15.18 2.76 -18.64
C PHE A 35 -13.66 2.71 -18.39
N THR A 36 -13.11 1.52 -18.12
CA THR A 36 -11.65 1.32 -17.92
C THR A 36 -10.85 1.71 -19.15
N TYR A 37 -11.32 1.34 -20.34
CA TYR A 37 -10.63 1.67 -21.58
C TYR A 37 -10.57 3.18 -21.82
N ASN A 38 -11.68 3.89 -21.59
CA ASN A 38 -11.79 5.32 -21.87
C ASN A 38 -11.39 6.22 -20.70
N PHE A 39 -11.09 5.67 -19.52
CA PHE A 39 -10.66 6.45 -18.38
C PHE A 39 -9.34 7.18 -18.68
N SER A 40 -9.35 8.51 -18.49
CA SER A 40 -8.22 9.38 -18.80
C SER A 40 -8.05 10.45 -17.73
N ALA A 41 -7.65 10.03 -16.52
CA ALA A 41 -7.17 10.94 -15.48
C ALA A 41 -5.64 10.86 -15.36
N PRO A 42 -4.96 11.92 -14.91
CA PRO A 42 -3.55 11.85 -14.53
C PRO A 42 -3.34 10.79 -13.44
N ASP A 43 -2.18 10.12 -13.44
CA ASP A 43 -1.88 8.99 -12.53
C ASP A 43 -2.15 9.29 -11.05
N GLN A 44 -1.89 10.53 -10.62
CA GLN A 44 -2.10 11.02 -9.25
C GLN A 44 -3.57 11.05 -8.81
N LYS A 45 -4.52 10.86 -9.74
CA LYS A 45 -5.96 10.92 -9.49
C LYS A 45 -6.70 9.61 -9.78
N ILE A 46 -5.98 8.55 -10.18
CA ILE A 46 -6.61 7.25 -10.46
C ILE A 46 -7.41 6.75 -9.25
N THR A 47 -6.86 6.87 -8.04
CA THR A 47 -7.52 6.43 -6.80
C THR A 47 -8.88 7.13 -6.60
N ASP A 48 -8.90 8.45 -6.66
CA ASP A 48 -10.11 9.22 -6.36
C ASP A 48 -11.11 9.22 -7.52
N GLU A 49 -10.64 9.24 -8.77
CA GLU A 49 -11.52 9.38 -9.94
C GLU A 49 -11.95 8.02 -10.51
N TYR A 50 -11.07 7.04 -10.65
CA TYR A 50 -11.44 5.73 -11.19
C TYR A 50 -12.12 4.86 -10.13
N PHE A 51 -11.41 4.59 -9.03
CA PHE A 51 -11.93 3.74 -7.96
C PHE A 51 -13.04 4.44 -7.18
N GLY A 52 -12.90 5.73 -6.90
CA GLY A 52 -13.98 6.51 -6.28
C GLY A 52 -15.27 6.48 -7.09
N PHE A 53 -15.20 6.56 -8.44
CA PHE A 53 -16.39 6.43 -9.28
C PHE A 53 -17.00 5.03 -9.23
N LEU A 54 -16.19 3.96 -9.36
CA LEU A 54 -16.69 2.59 -9.26
C LEU A 54 -17.31 2.29 -7.89
N PHE A 55 -16.67 2.75 -6.80
CA PHE A 55 -17.18 2.57 -5.45
C PHE A 55 -18.43 3.40 -5.17
N SER A 56 -18.59 4.57 -5.80
CA SER A 56 -19.82 5.38 -5.70
C SER A 56 -21.06 4.66 -6.23
N LYS A 57 -20.86 3.63 -7.07
CA LYS A 57 -21.94 2.80 -7.63
C LYS A 57 -22.32 1.63 -6.74
N LEU A 58 -21.57 1.34 -5.69
CA LEU A 58 -21.90 0.28 -4.74
C LEU A 58 -23.09 0.67 -3.84
N PRO A 59 -23.83 -0.30 -3.28
CA PRO A 59 -24.91 -0.02 -2.33
C PRO A 59 -24.39 0.72 -1.09
N LYS A 60 -25.15 1.72 -0.61
CA LYS A 60 -24.77 2.53 0.56
C LYS A 60 -24.58 1.71 1.85
N ASN A 61 -25.28 0.58 1.98
CA ASN A 61 -25.23 -0.31 3.15
C ASN A 61 -24.50 -1.63 2.85
N ILE A 62 -23.40 -1.55 2.11
CA ILE A 62 -22.57 -2.72 1.81
C ILE A 62 -21.82 -3.19 3.07
N SER A 63 -21.78 -4.50 3.33
CA SER A 63 -21.01 -5.07 4.44
C SER A 63 -19.51 -5.05 4.14
N ASP A 64 -18.66 -4.97 5.17
CA ASP A 64 -17.18 -4.99 5.05
C ASP A 64 -16.65 -6.10 4.13
N LYS A 65 -17.12 -7.34 4.33
CA LYS A 65 -16.74 -8.50 3.49
C LYS A 65 -17.03 -8.28 2.00
N ASN A 66 -18.13 -7.63 1.68
CA ASN A 66 -18.51 -7.33 0.30
C ASN A 66 -17.73 -6.13 -0.25
N MET A 67 -17.37 -5.17 0.61
CA MET A 67 -16.46 -4.08 0.25
C MET A 67 -15.08 -4.61 -0.09
N ASP A 68 -14.49 -5.46 0.75
CA ASP A 68 -13.18 -6.10 0.50
C ASP A 68 -13.17 -6.87 -0.82
N ARG A 69 -14.26 -7.61 -1.07
CA ARG A 69 -14.45 -8.32 -2.34
C ARG A 69 -14.53 -7.35 -3.52
N ALA A 70 -15.26 -6.25 -3.39
CA ALA A 70 -15.38 -5.25 -4.45
C ALA A 70 -14.03 -4.57 -4.75
N VAL A 71 -13.28 -4.19 -3.71
CA VAL A 71 -11.92 -3.64 -3.82
C VAL A 71 -11.02 -4.61 -4.58
N LYS A 72 -11.01 -5.88 -4.18
CA LYS A 72 -10.21 -6.91 -4.86
C LYS A 72 -10.57 -7.03 -6.34
N VAL A 73 -11.86 -7.19 -6.66
CA VAL A 73 -12.32 -7.39 -8.05
C VAL A 73 -12.05 -6.16 -8.90
N PHE A 74 -12.29 -4.94 -8.42
CA PHE A 74 -12.02 -3.74 -9.20
C PHE A 74 -10.52 -3.47 -9.39
N ASN A 75 -9.68 -3.85 -8.42
CA ASN A 75 -8.22 -3.86 -8.60
C ASN A 75 -7.79 -4.86 -9.67
N ASP A 76 -8.35 -6.07 -9.65
CA ASP A 76 -8.06 -7.08 -10.69
C ASP A 76 -8.46 -6.55 -12.08
N VAL A 77 -9.66 -5.97 -12.20
CA VAL A 77 -10.16 -5.29 -13.42
C VAL A 77 -9.18 -4.24 -13.93
N TRP A 78 -8.74 -3.32 -13.06
CA TRP A 78 -7.78 -2.28 -13.43
C TRP A 78 -6.49 -2.89 -14.00
N ASN A 79 -6.03 -3.99 -13.40
CA ASN A 79 -4.78 -4.64 -13.79
C ASN A 79 -4.88 -5.43 -15.09
N VAL A 80 -6.04 -5.98 -15.46
CA VAL A 80 -6.18 -6.86 -16.64
C VAL A 80 -6.90 -6.23 -17.83
N PHE A 81 -7.71 -5.20 -17.65
CA PHE A 81 -8.41 -4.57 -18.77
C PHE A 81 -7.53 -3.55 -19.47
N SER A 82 -7.63 -3.51 -20.79
CA SER A 82 -6.90 -2.56 -21.63
C SER A 82 -7.28 -1.12 -21.32
N GLN A 83 -6.30 -0.22 -21.37
CA GLN A 83 -6.49 1.20 -21.10
C GLN A 83 -5.98 2.04 -22.27
N LYS A 84 -6.78 3.00 -22.75
CA LYS A 84 -6.37 3.89 -23.84
C LYS A 84 -5.15 4.72 -23.49
N ILE A 85 -5.05 5.19 -22.23
CA ILE A 85 -3.88 5.93 -21.72
C ILE A 85 -2.59 5.10 -21.74
N MET A 86 -2.70 3.77 -21.76
CA MET A 86 -1.56 2.86 -21.86
C MET A 86 -1.32 2.35 -23.28
N GLY A 87 -1.99 2.92 -24.30
CA GLY A 87 -1.86 2.47 -25.69
C GLY A 87 -2.68 1.21 -26.00
N GLY A 88 -3.76 0.96 -25.26
CA GLY A 88 -4.66 -0.18 -25.48
C GLY A 88 -4.21 -1.48 -24.83
N ILE A 89 -3.20 -1.44 -23.96
CA ILE A 89 -2.76 -2.57 -23.12
C ILE A 89 -3.14 -2.32 -21.67
N SER A 90 -3.15 -3.39 -20.88
CA SER A 90 -3.38 -3.36 -19.43
C SER A 90 -2.07 -3.14 -18.65
N PRO A 91 -2.15 -2.73 -17.36
CA PRO A 91 -1.00 -2.70 -16.47
C PRO A 91 -0.27 -4.04 -16.37
N GLN A 92 -1.00 -5.16 -16.32
CA GLN A 92 -0.41 -6.49 -16.33
C GLN A 92 0.37 -6.76 -17.61
N GLU A 93 -0.19 -6.44 -18.77
CA GLU A 93 0.51 -6.63 -20.06
C GLU A 93 1.77 -5.75 -20.14
N LYS A 94 1.71 -4.50 -19.67
CA LYS A 94 2.89 -3.64 -19.59
C LYS A 94 3.97 -4.24 -18.69
N MET A 95 3.59 -4.78 -17.53
CA MET A 95 4.52 -5.44 -16.62
C MET A 95 5.15 -6.69 -17.25
N LEU A 96 4.34 -7.53 -17.92
CA LEU A 96 4.83 -8.71 -18.62
C LEU A 96 5.81 -8.35 -19.74
N LEU A 97 5.56 -7.26 -20.48
CA LEU A 97 6.48 -6.75 -21.50
C LEU A 97 7.81 -6.27 -20.90
N VAL A 98 7.80 -5.68 -19.70
CA VAL A 98 9.02 -5.29 -18.98
C VAL A 98 9.79 -6.53 -18.53
N ILE A 99 9.11 -7.49 -17.89
CA ILE A 99 9.71 -8.76 -17.45
C ILE A 99 10.32 -9.53 -18.64
N ASP A 100 9.64 -9.59 -19.78
CA ASP A 100 10.15 -10.27 -20.97
C ASP A 100 11.34 -9.54 -21.61
N LYS A 101 11.39 -8.20 -21.53
CA LYS A 101 12.57 -7.41 -21.94
C LYS A 101 13.75 -7.68 -21.01
N GLU A 102 13.53 -7.68 -19.70
CA GLU A 102 14.54 -7.98 -18.69
C GLU A 102 15.10 -9.39 -18.87
N LYS A 103 14.23 -10.40 -19.06
CA LYS A 103 14.68 -11.78 -19.33
C LYS A 103 15.48 -11.91 -20.62
N LYS A 104 15.09 -11.22 -21.69
CA LYS A 104 15.85 -11.23 -22.96
C LYS A 104 17.22 -10.58 -22.79
N GLN A 105 17.30 -9.48 -22.03
CA GLN A 105 18.54 -8.79 -21.71
C GLN A 105 19.45 -9.64 -20.81
N GLU A 106 18.88 -10.28 -19.78
CA GLU A 106 19.57 -11.24 -18.90
C GLU A 106 20.12 -12.44 -19.69
N THR A 107 19.38 -12.94 -20.68
CA THR A 107 19.84 -14.03 -21.56
C THR A 107 20.98 -13.60 -22.49
N GLU A 108 21.03 -12.34 -22.93
CA GLU A 108 22.15 -11.78 -23.72
C GLU A 108 23.39 -11.51 -22.87
N ASP A 109 23.22 -11.03 -21.63
CA ASP A 109 24.31 -10.78 -20.69
C ASP A 109 24.95 -12.09 -20.17
N ILE A 110 24.15 -13.14 -19.95
CA ILE A 110 24.64 -14.50 -19.62
C ILE A 110 25.44 -15.09 -20.78
N LYS A 111 25.01 -14.90 -22.03
CA LYS A 111 25.74 -15.37 -23.22
C LYS A 111 27.07 -14.64 -23.44
N LYS A 112 27.23 -13.43 -22.91
CA LYS A 112 28.48 -12.64 -23.01
C LYS A 112 29.41 -12.76 -21.80
N GLY A 113 29.07 -13.59 -20.80
CA GLY A 113 29.95 -13.82 -19.65
C GLY A 113 30.31 -12.52 -18.92
N LYS A 114 29.36 -11.58 -18.81
CA LYS A 114 29.60 -10.33 -18.10
C LYS A 114 29.62 -10.64 -16.59
N LYS A 115 30.81 -10.91 -16.05
CA LYS A 115 31.02 -10.87 -14.60
C LYS A 115 30.58 -9.50 -14.12
N LEU A 116 29.79 -9.47 -13.04
CA LEU A 116 29.53 -8.24 -12.31
C LEU A 116 30.88 -7.59 -12.01
N THR A 117 30.96 -6.27 -12.18
CA THR A 117 32.12 -5.54 -11.68
C THR A 117 32.15 -5.67 -10.17
N TYR A 118 33.34 -5.57 -9.57
CA TYR A 118 33.50 -5.63 -8.12
C TYR A 118 32.54 -4.67 -7.38
N ASP A 119 32.33 -3.48 -7.95
CA ASP A 119 31.40 -2.49 -7.41
C ASP A 119 29.94 -2.98 -7.48
N GLU A 120 29.52 -3.62 -8.58
CA GLU A 120 28.16 -4.18 -8.70
C GLU A 120 27.93 -5.36 -7.74
N GLU A 121 28.93 -6.22 -7.51
CA GLU A 121 28.85 -7.27 -6.50
C GLU A 121 28.69 -6.69 -5.09
N LEU A 122 29.47 -5.65 -4.77
CA LEU A 122 29.44 -4.99 -3.47
C LEU A 122 28.11 -4.27 -3.23
N TRP A 123 27.54 -3.62 -4.25
CA TRP A 123 26.19 -3.05 -4.19
C TRP A 123 25.11 -4.11 -4.01
N LYS A 124 25.20 -5.24 -4.72
CA LYS A 124 24.24 -6.35 -4.57
C LYS A 124 24.26 -6.91 -3.16
N GLU A 125 25.44 -7.18 -2.61
CA GLU A 125 25.59 -7.64 -1.23
C GLU A 125 25.02 -6.62 -0.24
N HIS A 126 25.29 -5.33 -0.46
CA HIS A 126 24.76 -4.26 0.36
C HIS A 126 23.22 -4.23 0.35
N PHE A 127 22.59 -4.30 -0.82
CA PHE A 127 21.13 -4.36 -0.93
C PHE A 127 20.52 -5.62 -0.30
N GLU A 128 21.18 -6.78 -0.45
CA GLU A 128 20.72 -8.01 0.20
C GLU A 128 20.80 -7.92 1.73
N GLN A 129 21.85 -7.29 2.27
CA GLN A 129 21.97 -7.06 3.71
C GLN A 129 20.94 -6.04 4.21
N ALA A 130 20.73 -4.94 3.48
CA ALA A 130 19.72 -3.94 3.80
C ALA A 130 18.31 -4.57 3.81
N ARG A 131 17.99 -5.42 2.82
CA ARG A 131 16.72 -6.16 2.77
C ARG A 131 16.55 -7.10 3.96
N LYS A 132 17.59 -7.86 4.31
CA LYS A 132 17.56 -8.72 5.52
C LYS A 132 17.36 -7.91 6.80
N GLY A 133 17.93 -6.71 6.89
CA GLY A 133 17.73 -5.78 7.99
C GLY A 133 16.27 -5.31 8.08
N LEU A 134 15.70 -4.88 6.95
CA LEU A 134 14.30 -4.48 6.86
C LEU A 134 13.35 -5.62 7.24
N ASP A 135 13.55 -6.82 6.70
CA ASP A 135 12.71 -7.99 6.99
C ASP A 135 12.72 -8.31 8.50
N LYS A 136 13.90 -8.24 9.15
CA LYS A 136 14.03 -8.43 10.60
C LYS A 136 13.34 -7.34 11.41
N TYR A 137 13.47 -6.09 10.97
CA TYR A 137 12.81 -4.96 11.61
C TYR A 137 11.28 -5.10 11.53
N MET A 138 10.75 -5.44 10.36
CA MET A 138 9.31 -5.65 10.16
C MET A 138 8.83 -6.84 11.00
N ASP A 139 9.57 -7.95 11.05
CA ASP A 139 9.21 -9.08 11.89
C ASP A 139 9.14 -8.69 13.38
N TRP A 140 10.13 -7.93 13.87
CA TRP A 140 10.12 -7.39 15.23
C TRP A 140 8.94 -6.42 15.47
N ALA A 141 8.71 -5.47 14.57
CA ALA A 141 7.64 -4.49 14.69
C ALA A 141 6.27 -5.17 14.83
N PHE A 142 5.97 -6.16 14.00
CA PHE A 142 4.66 -6.83 13.99
C PHE A 142 4.50 -7.95 15.02
N LYS A 143 5.59 -8.54 15.53
CA LYS A 143 5.52 -9.57 16.59
C LYS A 143 5.65 -9.01 18.00
N GLU A 144 6.40 -7.92 18.19
CA GLU A 144 6.66 -7.34 19.51
C GLU A 144 5.92 -6.02 19.72
N VAL A 145 6.10 -5.05 18.82
CA VAL A 145 5.64 -3.66 19.07
C VAL A 145 4.13 -3.54 18.90
N ILE A 146 3.60 -3.97 17.75
CA ILE A 146 2.16 -3.85 17.45
C ILE A 146 1.29 -4.61 18.46
N PRO A 147 1.59 -5.87 18.86
CA PRO A 147 0.78 -6.57 19.86
C PRO A 147 0.80 -5.92 21.25
N LYS A 148 1.92 -5.28 21.64
CA LYS A 148 1.98 -4.51 22.90
C LYS A 148 1.18 -3.22 22.81
N PHE A 149 1.24 -2.54 21.66
CA PHE A 149 0.42 -1.35 21.42
C PHE A 149 -1.07 -1.70 21.40
N ASP A 150 -1.44 -2.84 20.81
CA ASP A 150 -2.81 -3.38 20.81
C ASP A 150 -3.37 -3.51 22.22
N LYS A 151 -2.61 -4.17 23.10
CA LYS A 151 -2.95 -4.29 24.52
C LYS A 151 -3.00 -2.95 25.24
N TYR A 152 -2.11 -2.02 24.91
CA TYR A 152 -2.12 -0.67 25.48
C TYR A 152 -3.41 0.08 25.13
N VAL A 153 -3.82 0.04 23.87
CA VAL A 153 -5.05 0.65 23.36
C VAL A 153 -6.29 0.00 24.00
N GLU A 154 -6.31 -1.32 24.13
CA GLU A 154 -7.38 -2.06 24.82
C GLU A 154 -7.49 -1.68 26.30
N ASN A 155 -6.38 -1.70 27.04
CA ASN A 155 -6.35 -1.39 28.46
C ASN A 155 -6.75 0.07 28.74
N GLY A 156 -6.38 0.98 27.85
CA GLY A 156 -6.78 2.39 27.90
C GLY A 156 -8.24 2.64 27.51
N LYS A 157 -8.97 1.61 27.05
CA LYS A 157 -10.34 1.73 26.50
C LYS A 157 -10.45 2.84 25.44
N LEU A 158 -9.40 3.01 24.64
CA LEU A 158 -9.37 4.04 23.60
C LEU A 158 -10.35 3.66 22.49
N LYS A 159 -11.11 4.64 22.00
CA LYS A 159 -11.99 4.46 20.84
C LYS A 159 -11.14 4.28 19.58
N GLU A 160 -11.76 3.75 18.52
CA GLU A 160 -11.14 3.67 17.18
C GLU A 160 -9.85 2.83 17.17
N LYS A 161 -9.84 1.75 17.96
CA LYS A 161 -8.73 0.80 18.10
C LYS A 161 -8.11 0.42 16.75
N THR A 162 -8.92 0.00 15.78
CA THR A 162 -8.44 -0.42 14.46
C THR A 162 -7.67 0.68 13.72
N GLU A 163 -8.14 1.93 13.78
CA GLU A 163 -7.47 3.07 13.14
C GLU A 163 -6.15 3.40 13.84
N LEU A 164 -6.12 3.37 15.18
CA LEU A 164 -4.90 3.54 15.98
C LEU A 164 -3.83 2.52 15.60
N ILE A 165 -4.19 1.23 15.56
CA ILE A 165 -3.26 0.15 15.19
C ILE A 165 -2.81 0.28 13.73
N GLY A 166 -3.72 0.62 12.82
CA GLY A 166 -3.39 0.83 11.41
C GLY A 166 -2.38 1.98 11.21
N VAL A 167 -2.61 3.12 11.87
CA VAL A 167 -1.68 4.26 11.82
C VAL A 167 -0.32 3.92 12.39
N ALA A 168 -0.27 3.22 13.53
CA ALA A 168 0.99 2.77 14.13
C ALA A 168 1.75 1.80 13.21
N GLY A 169 1.04 0.83 12.61
CA GLY A 169 1.61 -0.13 11.68
C GLY A 169 2.24 0.55 10.47
N LEU A 170 1.54 1.51 9.85
CA LEU A 170 2.08 2.24 8.72
C LEU A 170 3.26 3.13 9.10
N PHE A 171 3.21 3.80 10.26
CA PHE A 171 4.32 4.60 10.74
C PHE A 171 5.60 3.76 10.90
N LEU A 172 5.48 2.55 11.47
CA LEU A 172 6.59 1.60 11.59
C LEU A 172 7.10 1.16 10.21
N GLU A 173 6.20 0.80 9.29
CA GLU A 173 6.58 0.42 7.93
C GLU A 173 7.38 1.52 7.23
N MET A 174 6.92 2.77 7.32
CA MET A 174 7.60 3.92 6.75
C MET A 174 8.96 4.18 7.39
N CYS A 175 9.09 4.01 8.71
CA CYS A 175 10.38 4.08 9.39
C CYS A 175 11.35 3.02 8.84
N GLY A 176 10.88 1.78 8.68
CA GLY A 176 11.66 0.69 8.11
C GLY A 176 12.14 0.98 6.68
N GLN A 177 11.23 1.41 5.81
CA GLN A 177 11.54 1.75 4.42
C GLN A 177 12.53 2.92 4.31
N ALA A 178 12.48 3.88 5.23
CA ALA A 178 13.41 5.01 5.31
C ALA A 178 14.74 4.66 6.02
N GLY A 179 14.94 3.42 6.47
CA GLY A 179 16.13 2.99 7.21
C GLY A 179 16.22 3.54 8.64
N MET A 180 15.12 4.04 9.18
CA MET A 180 15.01 4.64 10.50
C MET A 180 14.68 3.60 11.56
N PHE A 181 15.66 2.74 11.88
CA PHE A 181 15.47 1.64 12.83
C PHE A 181 15.66 2.05 14.31
N ASP A 182 16.33 3.19 14.56
CA ASP A 182 16.53 3.75 15.91
C ASP A 182 15.57 4.92 16.14
N PHE A 183 14.50 4.67 16.88
CA PHE A 183 13.47 5.68 17.14
C PHE A 183 13.96 6.87 17.96
N ASN A 184 15.04 6.74 18.74
CA ASN A 184 15.65 7.87 19.45
C ASN A 184 16.30 8.89 18.51
N ARG A 185 16.52 8.49 17.26
CA ARG A 185 17.15 9.31 16.21
C ARG A 185 16.19 9.65 15.09
N LEU A 186 14.89 9.45 15.28
CA LEU A 186 13.90 9.87 14.30
C LEU A 186 14.00 11.38 14.09
N PRO A 187 14.22 11.84 12.85
CA PRO A 187 14.21 13.27 12.55
C PRO A 187 12.84 13.87 12.90
N PRO A 188 12.78 15.00 13.62
CA PRO A 188 11.50 15.64 13.93
C PRO A 188 10.65 15.93 12.69
N MET A 189 11.30 16.27 11.55
CA MET A 189 10.61 16.50 10.28
C MET A 189 9.92 15.24 9.75
N PHE A 190 10.51 14.06 9.93
CA PHE A 190 9.87 12.82 9.52
C PHE A 190 8.56 12.58 10.28
N ILE A 191 8.55 12.91 11.57
CA ILE A 191 7.36 12.82 12.41
C ILE A 191 6.34 13.89 12.02
N SER A 192 6.78 15.14 11.80
CA SER A 192 5.87 16.24 11.40
C SER A 192 5.18 15.99 10.07
N ASP A 193 5.90 15.39 9.12
CA ASP A 193 5.45 15.19 7.74
C ASP A 193 4.61 13.92 7.58
N PHE A 194 4.56 13.06 8.61
CA PHE A 194 3.82 11.80 8.56
C PHE A 194 2.37 11.93 8.10
N PRO A 195 1.55 12.91 8.53
CA PRO A 195 0.18 13.03 8.04
C PRO A 195 0.09 13.25 6.53
N GLU A 196 1.02 14.02 5.95
CA GLU A 196 1.06 14.26 4.50
C GLU A 196 1.54 12.99 3.76
N MET A 197 2.53 12.30 4.31
CA MET A 197 2.99 11.04 3.73
C MET A 197 1.90 9.95 3.80
N PHE A 198 1.16 9.87 4.92
CA PHE A 198 0.04 8.95 5.10
C PHE A 198 -1.02 9.16 4.02
N GLU A 199 -1.41 10.41 3.76
CA GLU A 199 -2.40 10.75 2.74
C GLU A 199 -1.95 10.33 1.32
N LYS A 200 -0.65 10.41 1.04
CA LYS A 200 -0.07 9.99 -0.25
C LYS A 200 0.07 8.47 -0.39
N THR A 201 0.16 7.73 0.72
CA THR A 201 0.49 6.30 0.72
C THR A 201 -0.70 5.39 0.99
N VAL A 202 -1.74 5.85 1.69
CA VAL A 202 -2.88 5.02 2.09
C VAL A 202 -4.07 5.16 1.15
N ILE A 203 -4.50 4.03 0.59
CA ILE A 203 -5.78 3.90 -0.12
C ILE A 203 -6.81 3.39 0.91
N GLY A 204 -7.73 4.26 1.36
CA GLY A 204 -8.68 3.89 2.42
C GLY A 204 -9.63 5.01 2.85
N PRO A 205 -10.44 4.78 3.90
CA PRO A 205 -11.32 5.81 4.46
C PRO A 205 -10.50 7.03 4.88
N ARG A 206 -10.99 8.23 4.55
CA ARG A 206 -10.31 9.48 4.90
C ARG A 206 -10.27 9.66 6.42
N ILE A 207 -9.07 9.54 6.99
CA ILE A 207 -8.76 9.99 8.36
C ILE A 207 -8.33 11.45 8.26
N SER A 208 -8.91 12.34 9.06
CA SER A 208 -8.50 13.75 9.05
C SER A 208 -7.07 13.91 9.57
N LYS A 209 -6.38 14.97 9.11
CA LYS A 209 -5.03 15.31 9.58
C LYS A 209 -4.94 15.38 11.11
N ASP A 210 -5.92 16.00 11.76
CA ASP A 210 -5.96 16.12 13.22
C ASP A 210 -6.11 14.77 13.92
N LYS A 211 -6.92 13.86 13.36
CA LYS A 211 -7.03 12.48 13.85
C LYS A 211 -5.72 11.71 13.66
N LEU A 212 -5.08 11.81 12.49
CA LEU A 212 -3.77 11.19 12.24
C LEU A 212 -2.73 11.66 13.25
N ILE A 213 -2.66 12.97 13.51
CA ILE A 213 -1.77 13.55 14.52
C ILE A 213 -2.11 12.98 15.90
N SER A 214 -3.38 12.92 16.29
CA SER A 214 -3.82 12.36 17.57
C SER A 214 -3.43 10.88 17.74
N TYR A 215 -3.65 10.07 16.70
CA TYR A 215 -3.29 8.65 16.71
C TYR A 215 -1.78 8.43 16.76
N LEU A 216 -1.03 9.20 15.97
CA LEU A 216 0.43 9.15 16.02
C LEU A 216 0.96 9.59 17.39
N LYS A 217 0.45 10.68 17.97
CA LYS A 217 0.82 11.10 19.34
C LYS A 217 0.56 9.99 20.36
N THR A 218 -0.58 9.31 20.27
CA THR A 218 -0.91 8.17 21.13
C THR A 218 0.14 7.05 21.00
N PHE A 219 0.57 6.75 19.77
CA PHE A 219 1.59 5.74 19.52
C PHE A 219 2.98 6.16 20.00
N LEU A 220 3.39 7.42 19.77
CA LEU A 220 4.67 7.96 20.25
C LEU A 220 4.73 7.96 21.78
N SER A 221 3.66 8.31 22.47
CA SER A 221 3.57 8.19 23.92
C SER A 221 3.67 6.74 24.39
N PHE A 222 3.09 5.79 23.66
CA PHE A 222 3.30 4.36 23.95
C PHE A 222 4.78 3.97 23.83
N LEU A 223 5.48 4.41 22.78
CA LEU A 223 6.91 4.16 22.60
C LEU A 223 7.75 4.77 23.72
N GLU A 224 7.41 5.98 24.19
CA GLU A 224 8.01 6.60 25.38
C GLU A 224 7.85 5.71 26.62
N ILE A 225 6.63 5.25 26.90
CA ILE A 225 6.32 4.50 28.13
C ILE A 225 6.96 3.10 28.13
N PHE A 226 6.85 2.36 27.03
CA PHE A 226 7.22 0.94 26.99
C PHE A 226 8.64 0.68 26.50
N TYR A 227 9.24 1.63 25.79
CA TYR A 227 10.56 1.47 25.19
C TYR A 227 11.54 2.57 25.61
N GLY A 228 11.10 3.56 26.40
CA GLY A 228 11.97 4.64 26.89
C GLY A 228 12.48 5.55 25.77
N ILE A 229 11.82 5.53 24.61
CA ILE A 229 12.22 6.34 23.45
C ILE A 229 11.80 7.77 23.70
N SER A 230 12.71 8.73 23.68
CA SER A 230 12.37 10.13 23.92
C SER A 230 12.16 10.88 22.62
N PHE A 231 11.00 11.51 22.47
CA PHE A 231 10.73 12.43 21.36
C PHE A 231 10.73 13.85 21.91
N PRO A 232 11.77 14.67 21.67
CA PRO A 232 11.86 16.00 22.23
C PRO A 232 10.64 16.84 21.80
N LYS A 233 9.73 17.07 22.76
CA LYS A 233 8.54 17.90 22.61
C LYS A 233 7.53 17.37 21.58
N ILE A 234 7.00 16.15 21.75
CA ILE A 234 5.88 15.60 20.94
C ILE A 234 4.78 16.63 20.67
N ASN A 235 4.43 17.44 21.68
CA ASN A 235 3.38 18.45 21.54
C ASN A 235 3.75 19.62 20.63
N LYS A 236 5.04 19.93 20.48
CA LYS A 236 5.56 21.03 19.65
C LYS A 236 5.92 20.63 18.22
N ILE A 237 5.80 19.35 17.86
CA ILE A 237 6.12 18.89 16.50
C ILE A 237 5.15 19.48 15.46
N TRP A 238 3.92 19.80 15.88
CA TRP A 238 2.85 20.32 15.03
C TRP A 238 2.24 21.63 15.55
N GLU A 239 2.93 22.33 16.46
CA GLU A 239 2.62 23.73 16.85
C GLU A 239 3.29 24.69 15.86
#